data_AF-A0AAE6X631-F1
#
_entry.id   AF-A0AAE6X631-F1
#
_cell.length_a   1.000
_cell.length_b   1.000
_cell.length_c   1.000
_cell.angle_alpha   90.00
_cell.angle_beta   90.00
_cell.angle_gamma   90.00
#
_symmetry.space_group_name_H-M   'P 1'
#
loop_
_entity.id
_entity.type
_entity.pdbx_description
1 polymer ?
#
loop_
_entity_poly.entity_id
_entity_poly.type
_entity_poly.pdbx_seq_one_letter_code
_entity_poly.pdbx_strand_id
1 'polypeptide(L)' 'MSQKYKFHEKSGAYFVSFATVYWVDVFIREIYFEAVIQALAFCRKERGMLIYGYCIMPSHIHLLFQAKEQNVNFNTININ' A
#
# COMPACT_ATOMS: atom_id res chain seq x y z
N MET A 1 16.21 3.69 13.83
CA MET A 1 15.21 4.04 12.79
C MET A 1 15.66 3.46 11.47
N SER A 2 14.88 2.54 10.87
CA SER A 2 15.23 1.88 9.61
C SER A 2 15.35 2.90 8.47
N GLN A 3 16.50 2.94 7.82
CA GLN A 3 16.79 3.81 6.66
C GLN A 3 16.29 3.21 5.34
N LYS A 4 15.72 2.00 5.36
CA LYS A 4 15.54 1.17 4.16
C LYS A 4 14.31 1.52 3.31
N TYR A 5 13.32 2.18 3.90
CA TYR A 5 12.03 2.48 3.25
C TYR A 5 11.84 3.99 3.07
N LYS A 6 12.75 4.62 2.32
CA LYS A 6 12.63 6.03 1.94
C LYS A 6 12.27 6.13 0.47
N PHE A 7 11.17 6.83 0.18
CA PHE A 7 10.83 7.21 -1.18
C PHE A 7 11.82 8.29 -1.63
N HIS A 8 12.77 7.93 -2.50
CA HIS A 8 13.83 8.83 -2.96
C HIS A 8 13.34 9.80 -4.04
N GLU A 9 12.47 9.34 -4.93
CA GLU A 9 11.90 10.12 -6.03
C GLU A 9 10.42 10.40 -5.77
N LYS A 10 10.04 11.64 -5.49
CA LYS A 10 8.67 12.00 -5.09
C LYS A 10 7.65 11.72 -6.20
N SER A 11 8.10 11.69 -7.45
CA SER A 11 7.28 11.41 -8.63
C SER A 11 7.41 9.97 -9.13
N GLY A 12 8.12 9.10 -8.42
CA GLY A 12 8.38 7.72 -8.85
C GLY A 12 7.15 6.83 -8.72
N ALA A 13 7.02 5.86 -9.63
CA ALA A 13 6.16 4.71 -9.40
C ALA A 13 6.88 3.70 -8.50
N TYR A 14 6.21 3.23 -7.47
CA TYR A 14 6.75 2.36 -6.44
C TYR A 14 6.00 1.05 -6.40
N PHE A 15 6.78 -0.03 -6.31
CA PHE A 15 6.28 -1.36 -5.98
C PHE A 15 6.51 -1.60 -4.48
N VAL A 16 5.43 -1.91 -3.76
CA VAL A 16 5.45 -2.21 -2.34
C VAL A 16 4.80 -3.57 -2.12
N SER A 17 5.43 -4.40 -1.29
CA SER A 17 4.88 -5.66 -0.82
C SER A 17 4.91 -5.69 0.70
N PHE A 18 3.85 -6.20 1.31
CA PHE A 18 3.78 -6.42 2.75
C PHE A 18 2.99 -7.69 3.07
N ALA A 19 3.33 -8.32 4.19
CA ALA A 19 2.72 -9.56 4.65
C ALA A 19 2.15 -9.38 6.06
N THR A 20 1.14 -10.18 6.39
CA THR A 20 0.65 -10.33 7.76
C THR A 20 1.74 -10.88 8.67
N VAL A 21 1.71 -10.52 9.95
CA VAL A 21 2.62 -11.08 10.96
C VAL A 21 2.47 -12.62 10.98
N TYR A 22 3.60 -13.33 11.00
CA TYR A 22 3.69 -14.79 10.91
C TYR A 22 3.04 -15.41 9.66
N TRP A 23 2.80 -14.63 8.60
CA TRP A 23 2.20 -15.12 7.35
C TRP A 23 0.82 -15.77 7.53
N VAL A 24 0.05 -15.32 8.52
CA VAL A 24 -1.30 -15.82 8.77
C VAL A 24 -2.24 -15.40 7.63
N ASP A 25 -3.04 -16.34 7.14
CA ASP A 25 -4.00 -16.07 6.06
C ASP A 25 -5.20 -15.26 6.58
N VAL A 26 -5.06 -13.92 6.57
CA VAL A 26 -6.10 -12.98 7.01
C VAL A 26 -7.02 -12.60 5.84
N PHE A 27 -6.46 -12.43 4.63
CA PHE A 27 -7.19 -11.91 3.47
C PHE A 27 -8.08 -12.95 2.77
N ILE A 28 -8.21 -14.15 3.34
CA ILE A 28 -9.19 -15.15 2.90
C ILE A 28 -10.61 -14.82 3.36
N ARG A 29 -10.76 -13.99 4.41
CA ARG A 29 -12.07 -13.57 4.90
C ARG A 29 -12.48 -12.31 4.16
N GLU A 30 -13.67 -12.36 3.57
CA GLU A 30 -14.24 -11.26 2.78
C GLU A 30 -14.20 -9.92 3.51
N ILE A 31 -14.52 -9.88 4.81
CA ILE A 31 -14.51 -8.64 5.59
C ILE A 31 -13.13 -7.95 5.60
N TYR A 32 -12.04 -8.70 5.64
CA TYR A 32 -10.69 -8.14 5.63
C TYR A 32 -10.25 -7.77 4.23
N PHE A 33 -10.62 -8.57 3.23
CA PHE A 33 -10.40 -8.22 1.83
C PHE A 33 -11.10 -6.91 1.46
N GLU A 34 -12.39 -6.77 1.79
CA GLU A 34 -13.18 -5.57 1.55
C GLU A 34 -12.62 -4.34 2.26
N ALA A 35 -12.15 -4.48 3.51
CA ALA A 35 -11.51 -3.38 4.22
C ALA A 35 -10.27 -2.84 3.47
N VAL A 36 -9.46 -3.72 2.88
CA VAL A 36 -8.30 -3.32 2.05
C VAL A 36 -8.76 -2.62 0.77
N ILE A 37 -9.76 -3.17 0.08
CA ILE A 37 -10.30 -2.57 -1.15
C ILE A 37 -10.86 -1.17 -0.88
N GLN A 38 -11.62 -1.00 0.19
CA GLN A 38 -12.17 0.30 0.60
C GLN A 38 -11.07 1.29 0.95
N ALA A 39 -10.01 0.86 1.65
CA ALA A 39 -8.86 1.70 1.94
C ALA A 39 -8.13 2.14 0.66
N LEU A 40 -7.91 1.24 -0.29
CA LEU A 40 -7.29 1.56 -1.59
C LEU A 40 -8.16 2.53 -2.40
N ALA A 41 -9.48 2.32 -2.43
CA ALA A 41 -10.43 3.20 -3.11
C ALA A 41 -10.43 4.60 -2.48
N PHE A 42 -10.43 4.70 -1.15
CA PHE A 42 -10.31 5.95 -0.42
C PHE A 42 -8.98 6.66 -0.74
N CYS A 43 -7.86 5.95 -0.72
CA CYS A 43 -6.56 6.54 -1.04
C CYS A 43 -6.49 7.05 -2.49
N ARG A 44 -7.14 6.37 -3.43
CA ARG A 44 -7.22 6.83 -4.83
C ARG A 44 -8.04 8.12 -4.97
N LYS A 45 -9.14 8.24 -4.22
CA LYS A 45 -10.06 9.38 -4.29
C LYS A 45 -9.56 10.60 -3.51
N GLU A 46 -9.16 10.40 -2.26
CA GLU A 46 -8.93 11.48 -1.29
C GLU A 46 -7.44 11.74 -1.01
N ARG A 47 -6.55 10.75 -1.22
CA ARG A 47 -5.11 10.87 -0.92
C ARG A 47 -4.23 11.11 -2.15
N GLY A 48 -4.83 11.26 -3.33
CA GLY A 48 -4.07 11.49 -4.57
C GLY A 48 -3.12 10.35 -4.92
N MET A 49 -3.52 9.10 -4.64
CA MET A 49 -2.72 7.92 -4.96
C MET A 49 -3.11 7.35 -6.33
N LEU A 50 -2.18 7.32 -7.27
CA LEU A 50 -2.34 6.68 -8.57
C LEU A 50 -1.98 5.19 -8.43
N ILE A 51 -3.00 4.33 -8.40
CA ILE A 51 -2.81 2.89 -8.31
C ILE A 51 -2.80 2.30 -9.72
N TYR A 52 -1.68 1.71 -10.12
CA TYR A 52 -1.54 1.02 -11.41
C TYR A 52 -2.01 -0.43 -11.33
N GLY A 53 -1.81 -1.08 -10.19
CA GLY A 53 -2.28 -2.43 -9.95
C GLY A 53 -1.99 -2.90 -8.53
N TYR A 54 -2.74 -3.91 -8.08
CA TYR A 54 -2.50 -4.62 -6.84
C TYR A 54 -2.88 -6.08 -6.97
N CYS A 55 -2.24 -6.93 -6.16
CA CYS A 55 -2.58 -8.32 -6.00
C CYS A 55 -2.70 -8.61 -4.50
N ILE A 56 -3.86 -9.14 -4.08
CA ILE A 56 -4.12 -9.52 -2.70
C ILE A 56 -4.08 -11.04 -2.65
N MET A 57 -3.14 -11.58 -1.89
CA MET A 57 -2.98 -13.01 -1.61
C MET A 57 -3.41 -13.28 -0.16
N PRO A 58 -3.69 -14.53 0.24
CA PRO A 58 -4.19 -14.87 1.57
C PRO A 58 -3.47 -14.21 2.76
N SER A 59 -2.14 -14.10 2.70
CA SER A 59 -1.29 -13.57 3.78
C SER A 59 -0.47 -12.33 3.41
N HIS A 60 -0.53 -11.85 2.17
CA HIS A 60 0.30 -10.72 1.75
C HIS A 60 -0.28 -9.99 0.52
N ILE A 61 0.18 -8.75 0.32
CA ILE A 61 -0.34 -7.85 -0.70
C ILE A 61 0.82 -7.22 -1.45
N HIS A 62 0.68 -7.15 -2.77
CA HIS A 62 1.56 -6.41 -3.67
C HIS A 62 0.81 -5.20 -4.23
N LEU A 63 1.44 -4.04 -4.26
CA LEU A 63 0.85 -2.78 -4.71
C LEU A 63 1.85 -2.03 -5.58
N LEU A 64 1.42 -1.63 -6.78
CA LEU A 64 2.14 -0.73 -7.68
C LEU A 64 1.40 0.61 -7.73
N PHE A 65 2.01 1.66 -7.19
CA PHE A 65 1.37 2.96 -7.09
C PHE A 65 2.35 4.13 -7.22
N GLN A 66 1.82 5.33 -7.43
CA GLN A 66 2.55 6.58 -7.50
C GLN A 66 1.78 7.69 -6.79
N ALA A 67 2.52 8.68 -6.28
CA ALA A 67 1.96 9.93 -5.78
C ALA A 67 1.50 10.84 -6.93
N LYS A 68 0.25 11.33 -6.92
CA LYS A 68 -0.22 12.29 -7.93
C LYS A 68 0.42 13.68 -7.76
N GLU A 69 0.87 14.05 -6.56
CA GLU A 69 1.47 15.37 -6.26
C GLU A 69 2.63 15.30 -5.26
N GLN A 70 3.61 16.21 -5.42
CA GLN A 70 4.86 16.31 -4.64
C GLN A 70 4.69 16.60 -3.13
N ASN A 71 3.46 16.82 -2.66
CA ASN A 71 3.14 17.16 -1.26
C ASN A 71 2.49 16.02 -0.46
N VAL A 72 2.27 14.85 -1.06
CA VAL A 72 1.77 13.70 -0.30
C VAL A 72 2.95 13.03 0.42
N ASN A 73 3.06 13.27 1.72
CA ASN A 73 4.14 12.72 2.55
C ASN A 73 3.82 11.25 2.88
N PHE A 74 4.30 10.31 2.04
CA PHE A 74 4.12 8.87 2.25
C PHE A 74 5.00 8.27 3.35
N ASN A 75 5.80 9.08 4.06
CA ASN A 75 6.59 8.61 5.21
C ASN A 75 5.73 8.11 6.39
N THR A 76 4.40 8.25 6.32
CA THR A 76 3.45 7.70 7.30
C THR A 76 3.05 6.25 7.00
N ILE A 77 3.38 5.71 5.82
CA ILE A 77 3.24 4.26 5.55
C ILE A 77 4.48 3.56 6.12
N ASN A 78 4.67 3.67 7.44
CA ASN A 78 5.59 2.80 8.15
C ASN A 78 4.93 1.43 8.26
N ILE A 79 5.37 0.52 7.40
CA ILE A 79 5.11 -0.91 7.53
C ILE A 79 6.04 -1.38 8.66
N ASN A 80 5.56 -1.29 9.90
CA ASN A 80 6.20 -1.94 11.06
C ASN A 80 5.86 -3.43 11.07
#